data_AF-A0A453NTQ4-F1
#
_entry.id   AF-A0A453NTQ4-F1
#
_cell.length_a   1.000
_cell.length_b   1.000
_cell.length_c   1.000
_cell.angle_alpha   90.00
_cell.angle_beta   90.00
_cell.angle_gamma   90.00
#
_symmetry.space_group_name_H-M   'P 1'
#
loop_
_entity.id
_entity.type
_entity.pdbx_description
1 polymer ?
#
loop_
_entity_poly.entity_id
_entity_poly.type
_entity_poly.pdbx_seq_one_letter_code
_entity_poly.pdbx_strand_id
1 'polypeptide(L)'
;NLSVFEAFQDLNDKLNKPFFMDIIILGPSAICISRNNKIFEHINPSLHGWKFIYLEELKLLRYRMKKKYAQQFSAWLESIL
;
A
#
# COMPACT_ATOMS: atom_id res chain seq x y z
N ASN A 1 -6.29 -21.57 -10.48
CA ASN A 1 -6.81 -20.54 -9.56
C ASN A 1 -6.12 -20.70 -8.23
N LEU A 2 -5.28 -19.74 -7.86
CA LEU A 2 -4.79 -19.63 -6.48
C LEU A 2 -5.96 -19.21 -5.58
N SER A 3 -6.08 -19.85 -4.42
CA SER A 3 -6.95 -19.36 -3.36
C SER A 3 -6.44 -18.03 -2.83
N VAL A 4 -7.33 -17.27 -2.20
CA VAL A 4 -6.99 -16.00 -1.54
C VAL A 4 -5.90 -16.20 -0.48
N PHE A 5 -5.95 -17.31 0.24
CA PHE A 5 -4.95 -17.64 1.27
C PHE A 5 -3.57 -17.89 0.66
N GLU A 6 -3.49 -18.65 -0.44
CA GLU A 6 -2.22 -18.88 -1.15
C GLU A 6 -1.66 -17.59 -1.74
N ALA A 7 -2.52 -16.69 -2.23
CA ALA A 7 -2.08 -15.38 -2.72
C ALA A 7 -1.50 -14.51 -1.59
N PHE A 8 -2.12 -14.51 -0.40
CA PHE A 8 -1.56 -13.79 0.76
C PHE A 8 -0.26 -14.41 1.25
N GLN A 9 -0.15 -15.74 1.25
CA GLN A 9 1.08 -16.43 1.63
C GLN A 9 2.21 -16.10 0.65
N ASP A 10 1.96 -16.15 -0.66
CA ASP A 10 2.94 -15.76 -1.70
C ASP A 10 3.40 -14.30 -1.54
N LEU A 11 2.49 -13.37 -1.23
CA LEU A 11 2.84 -11.99 -0.96
C LEU A 11 3.66 -11.83 0.34
N ASN A 12 3.33 -12.59 1.38
CA ASN A 12 4.11 -12.62 2.62
C ASN A 12 5.54 -13.13 2.35
N ASP A 13 5.68 -14.21 1.58
CA ASP A 13 6.97 -14.82 1.28
C ASP A 13 7.84 -13.90 0.41
N LYS A 14 7.23 -13.19 -0.55
CA LYS A 14 7.93 -12.23 -1.42
C LYS A 14 8.35 -10.95 -0.69
N LEU A 15 7.47 -10.38 0.13
CA LEU A 15 7.79 -9.16 0.88
C LEU A 15 8.73 -9.47 2.04
N ASN A 16 8.46 -10.58 2.75
CA ASN A 16 9.20 -11.06 3.91
C ASN A 16 9.47 -9.95 4.94
N LYS A 17 8.43 -9.19 5.28
CA LYS A 17 8.45 -8.11 6.28
C LYS A 17 7.34 -8.30 7.29
N PRO A 18 7.55 -7.93 8.57
CA PRO A 18 6.53 -8.05 9.61
C PRO A 18 5.32 -7.12 9.42
N PHE A 19 5.39 -6.21 8.44
CA PHE A 19 4.35 -5.24 8.06
C PHE A 19 3.80 -5.48 6.64
N PHE A 20 3.97 -6.67 6.08
CA PHE A 20 3.52 -6.98 4.71
C PHE A 20 2.02 -6.74 4.50
N MET A 21 1.18 -7.07 5.48
CA MET A 21 -0.26 -6.82 5.40
C MET A 21 -0.59 -5.34 5.34
N ASP A 22 0.15 -4.49 6.06
CA ASP A 22 -0.05 -3.04 6.03
C ASP A 22 0.21 -2.49 4.62
N ILE A 23 1.21 -3.03 3.91
CA ILE A 23 1.52 -2.68 2.51
C ILE A 23 0.37 -3.10 1.58
N ILE A 24 -0.17 -4.32 1.75
CA ILE A 24 -1.22 -4.88 0.88
C ILE A 24 -2.55 -4.14 1.05
N ILE A 25 -2.94 -3.84 2.29
CA ILE A 25 -4.23 -3.19 2.62
C ILE A 25 -4.30 -1.77 2.04
N LEU A 26 -3.17 -1.08 1.88
CA LEU A 26 -3.14 0.25 1.26
C LEU A 26 -3.50 0.24 -0.24
N GLY A 27 -3.35 -0.89 -0.93
CA GLY A 27 -3.71 -1.01 -2.35
C GLY A 27 -5.20 -0.73 -2.60
N PRO A 28 -6.11 -1.51 -1.96
CA PRO A 28 -7.54 -1.22 -1.99
C PRO A 28 -7.92 0.17 -1.44
N SER A 29 -7.21 0.68 -0.42
CA SER A 29 -7.42 2.05 0.07
C SER A 29 -7.21 3.09 -1.03
N ALA A 30 -6.11 2.98 -1.79
CA ALA A 30 -5.83 3.86 -2.93
C ALA A 30 -6.86 3.73 -4.07
N ILE A 31 -7.48 2.55 -4.25
CA ILE A 31 -8.61 2.38 -5.19
C ILE A 31 -9.82 3.18 -4.71
N CYS A 32 -10.16 3.08 -3.43
CA CYS A 32 -11.26 3.85 -2.85
C CYS A 32 -11.03 5.36 -2.98
N ILE A 33 -9.81 5.84 -2.70
CA ILE A 33 -9.44 7.26 -2.90
C ILE A 33 -9.56 7.65 -4.39
N SER A 34 -9.07 6.81 -5.31
CA SER A 34 -9.18 7.08 -6.75
C SER A 34 -10.65 7.19 -7.20
N ARG A 35 -11.56 6.38 -6.65
CA ARG A 35 -13.00 6.47 -6.90
C ARG A 35 -13.61 7.72 -6.30
N ASN A 36 -13.21 8.10 -5.08
CA ASN A 36 -13.66 9.33 -4.44
C ASN A 36 -13.24 10.56 -5.26
N ASN A 37 -11.99 10.61 -5.75
CA ASN A 37 -11.51 11.70 -6.59
C ASN A 37 -12.31 11.84 -7.89
N LYS A 38 -12.82 10.74 -8.46
CA LYS A 38 -13.73 10.80 -9.61
C LYS A 38 -15.05 11.51 -9.29
N ILE A 39 -15.60 11.25 -8.10
CA ILE A 39 -16.91 11.76 -7.67
C ILE A 39 -16.81 13.21 -7.21
N PHE A 40 -15.81 13.51 -6.37
CA PHE A 40 -15.72 14.80 -5.67
C PHE A 40 -14.79 15.81 -6.36
N GLU A 41 -13.75 15.34 -7.05
CA GLU A 41 -12.73 16.20 -7.68
C GLU A 41 -12.75 16.15 -9.22
N HIS A 42 -13.67 15.36 -9.80
CA HIS A 42 -13.78 15.12 -11.24
C HIS A 42 -12.48 14.58 -11.90
N ILE A 43 -11.60 13.95 -11.12
CA ILE A 43 -10.36 13.36 -11.62
C ILE A 43 -10.64 11.94 -12.12
N ASN A 44 -10.38 11.68 -13.40
CA ASN A 44 -10.54 10.34 -13.96
C ASN A 44 -9.51 9.35 -13.35
N PRO A 45 -9.95 8.17 -12.87
CA PRO A 45 -9.04 7.16 -12.37
C PRO A 45 -8.08 6.68 -13.46
N SER A 46 -6.81 6.54 -13.11
CA SER A 46 -5.78 5.95 -13.97
C SER A 46 -4.83 5.11 -13.12
N LEU A 47 -4.15 4.15 -13.74
CA LEU A 47 -3.16 3.33 -13.05
C LEU A 47 -2.01 4.19 -12.47
N HIS A 48 -1.60 5.24 -13.20
CA HIS A 48 -0.60 6.19 -12.73
C HIS A 48 -1.09 6.98 -11.51
N GLY A 49 -2.31 7.51 -11.56
CA GLY A 49 -2.91 8.23 -10.43
C GLY A 49 -3.08 7.35 -9.19
N TRP A 50 -3.55 6.11 -9.38
CA TRP A 50 -3.63 5.13 -8.30
C TRP A 50 -2.26 4.84 -7.68
N LYS A 51 -1.23 4.62 -8.53
CA LYS A 51 0.15 4.36 -8.07
C LYS A 51 0.69 5.54 -7.26
N PHE A 52 0.44 6.76 -7.71
CA PHE A 52 0.82 7.98 -6.98
C PHE A 52 0.16 8.02 -5.59
N ILE A 53 -1.16 7.85 -5.52
CA ILE A 53 -1.90 7.82 -4.24
C ILE A 53 -1.36 6.72 -3.31
N TYR A 54 -1.11 5.53 -3.86
CA TYR A 54 -0.57 4.41 -3.10
C TYR A 54 0.80 4.71 -2.48
N LEU A 55 1.71 5.33 -3.24
CA LEU A 55 3.02 5.74 -2.74
C LEU A 55 2.92 6.83 -1.66
N GLU A 56 2.01 7.80 -1.81
CA GLU A 56 1.76 8.81 -0.78
C GLU A 56 1.22 8.17 0.51
N GLU A 57 0.29 7.22 0.41
CA GLU A 57 -0.21 6.49 1.59
C GLU A 57 0.89 5.66 2.27
N LEU A 58 1.79 5.03 1.50
CA LEU A 58 2.96 4.33 2.04
C LEU A 58 3.88 5.28 2.81
N LYS A 59 4.17 6.48 2.27
CA LYS A 59 4.96 7.49 3.00
C LYS A 59 4.32 7.89 4.32
N LEU A 60 2.99 7.95 4.37
CA LEU A 60 2.24 8.29 5.59
C LEU A 60 2.13 7.12 6.59
N LEU A 61 2.26 5.86 6.13
CA LEU A 61 2.14 4.67 6.98
C LEU A 61 3.19 4.65 8.11
N ARG A 62 4.40 5.18 7.87
CA ARG A 62 5.48 5.22 8.88
C ARG A 62 5.08 5.93 10.18
N TYR A 63 4.12 6.84 10.11
CA TYR A 63 3.62 7.60 11.26
C TYR A 63 2.45 6.92 11.99
N ARG A 64 1.72 6.01 11.31
CA ARG A 64 0.50 5.36 11.83
C ARG A 64 0.73 3.92 12.25
N MET A 65 1.80 3.29 11.76
CA MET A 65 2.13 1.90 12.09
C MET A 65 2.67 1.74 13.53
N LYS A 66 2.78 0.49 13.98
CA LYS A 66 3.38 0.19 15.29
C LYS A 66 4.82 0.69 15.35
N LYS A 67 5.17 1.48 16.37
CA LYS A 67 6.49 2.11 16.54
C LYS A 67 7.67 1.15 16.36
N LYS A 68 7.56 -0.09 16.86
CA LYS A 68 8.60 -1.13 16.71
C LYS A 68 8.96 -1.49 15.27
N TYR A 69 8.08 -1.19 14.31
CA TYR A 69 8.30 -1.45 12.88
C TYR A 69 8.63 -0.20 12.08
N ALA A 70 8.44 1.00 12.64
CA ALA A 70 8.57 2.26 11.93
C ALA A 70 9.96 2.48 11.32
N GLN A 71 11.02 2.14 12.06
CA GLN A 71 12.39 2.25 11.56
C GLN A 71 12.67 1.29 10.41
N GLN A 72 12.31 0.01 10.55
CA GLN A 72 12.49 -1.00 9.51
C GLN A 72 11.67 -0.68 8.26
N PHE A 73 10.43 -0.21 8.44
CA PHE A 73 9.57 0.23 7.35
C PHE A 73 10.15 1.43 6.62
N SER A 74 10.64 2.44 7.35
CA SER A 74 11.23 3.62 6.73
C SER A 74 12.46 3.23 5.90
N ALA A 75 13.35 2.39 6.43
CA ALA A 75 14.50 1.89 5.68
C ALA A 75 14.10 1.11 4.42
N TRP A 76 13.05 0.29 4.50
CA TRP A 76 12.51 -0.42 3.34
C TRP A 76 11.89 0.54 2.32
N LEU A 77 11.11 1.53 2.76
CA LEU A 77 10.48 2.50 1.88
C LEU A 77 11.52 3.32 1.11
N GLU A 78 12.56 3.80 1.79
CA GLU A 78 13.66 4.54 1.13
C GLU A 78 14.45 3.67 0.13
N SER A 79 14.44 2.33 0.27
CA SER A 79 15.10 1.43 -0.69
C SER A 79 14.31 1.19 -1.98
N ILE A 80 13.02 1.55 -2.02
CA ILE A 80 12.13 1.32 -3.16
C ILE A 80 11.59 2.60 -3.81
N LEU A 81 11.84 3.76 -3.19
CA LEU A 81 11.56 5.09 -3.74
C LEU A 81 12.72 5.55 -4.63
#